data_AF-A0A3D9CZA5-F1
#
_entry.id   AF-A0A3D9CZA5-F1
#
_cell.length_a   1.000
_cell.length_b   1.000
_cell.length_c   1.000
_cell.angle_alpha   90.00
_cell.angle_beta   90.00
_cell.angle_gamma   90.00
#
_symmetry.space_group_name_H-M   'P 1'
#
loop_
_entity.id
_entity.type
_entity.pdbx_description
1 polymer ?
#
loop_
_entity_poly.entity_id
_entity_poly.type
_entity_poly.pdbx_seq_one_letter_code
_entity_poly.pdbx_strand_id
1 'polypeptide(L)'
;MIRIIILIMFLTFFSCSKNVSTIEKKISIEYLTEPHERIDVELLTYYPSLKPNQSNFYIVKDINTNDTLFVVDKDNLPVSNFIKEYDGIENTAIVLQKGEMKKKNEYTVNMPSKYISNKKLYLGELIRLID
;
A
#
# COMPACT_ATOMS: atom_id res chain seq x y z
N MET A 1 -2.47 25.36 38.46
CA MET A 1 -1.29 24.80 37.76
C MET A 1 -1.23 23.28 37.78
N ILE A 2 -1.21 22.63 38.96
CA ILE A 2 -1.07 21.15 39.08
C ILE A 2 -2.13 20.36 38.28
N ARG A 3 -3.40 20.81 38.28
CA ARG A 3 -4.48 20.17 37.52
C ARG A 3 -4.28 20.18 36.00
N ILE A 4 -3.60 21.19 35.46
CA ILE A 4 -3.33 21.32 34.01
C ILE A 4 -2.23 20.33 33.60
N ILE A 5 -1.23 20.13 34.45
CA ILE A 5 -0.11 19.21 34.20
C ILE A 5 -0.60 17.76 34.14
N ILE A 6 -1.50 17.36 35.06
CA ILE A 6 -2.09 16.01 35.07
C ILE A 6 -2.91 15.75 33.81
N LEU A 7 -3.65 16.75 33.32
CA LEU A 7 -4.46 16.64 32.10
C LEU A 7 -3.60 16.49 30.85
N ILE A 8 -2.52 17.26 30.73
CA ILE A 8 -1.56 17.18 29.61
C ILE A 8 -0.88 15.81 29.60
N MET A 9 -0.49 15.31 30.78
CA MET A 9 0.13 14.00 30.91
C MET A 9 -0.84 12.87 30.48
N PHE A 10 -2.12 12.97 30.84
CA PHE A 10 -3.16 12.04 30.39
C PHE A 10 -3.36 12.08 28.87
N LEU A 11 -3.36 13.26 28.26
CA LEU A 11 -3.50 13.43 26.81
C LEU A 11 -2.31 12.84 26.03
N THR A 12 -1.08 12.91 26.57
CA THR A 12 0.09 12.30 25.93
C THR A 12 0.08 10.76 25.94
N PHE A 13 -0.56 10.13 26.93
CA PHE A 13 -0.69 8.65 26.99
C PHE A 13 -1.72 8.09 26.01
N PHE A 14 -2.74 8.88 25.63
CA PHE A 14 -3.74 8.48 24.63
C PHE A 14 -3.27 8.67 23.18
N SER A 15 -2.12 9.30 22.95
CA SER A 15 -1.45 9.32 21.65
C SER A 15 -0.77 7.99 21.36
N CYS A 16 -1.51 6.88 21.51
CA CYS A 16 -1.11 5.59 20.98
C CYS A 16 -1.32 5.66 19.47
N SER A 17 -0.29 6.12 18.75
CA SER A 17 -0.23 5.93 17.30
C SER A 17 -0.32 4.43 17.06
N LYS A 18 -1.38 3.96 16.38
CA LYS A 18 -1.51 2.56 15.98
C LYS A 18 -0.30 2.19 15.12
N ASN A 19 0.75 1.68 15.75
CA ASN A 19 1.85 1.04 15.06
C ASN A 19 1.29 -0.26 14.49
N VAL A 20 0.80 -0.20 13.26
CA VAL A 20 0.41 -1.39 12.52
C VAL A 20 1.70 -2.17 12.31
N SER A 21 1.90 -3.25 13.08
CA SER A 21 3.09 -4.07 12.96
C SER A 21 3.16 -4.64 11.54
N THR A 22 4.15 -4.22 10.77
CA THR A 22 4.48 -4.81 9.49
C THR A 22 5.41 -6.00 9.68
N ILE A 23 5.29 -7.00 8.83
CA ILE A 23 6.22 -8.12 8.77
C ILE A 23 6.81 -8.23 7.37
N GLU A 24 8.09 -8.65 7.31
CA GLU A 24 8.75 -8.99 6.05
C GLU A 24 8.22 -10.35 5.56
N LYS A 25 7.78 -10.42 4.31
CA LYS A 25 7.23 -11.64 3.72
C LYS A 25 7.69 -11.82 2.29
N LYS A 26 8.03 -13.06 1.95
CA LYS A 26 8.26 -13.51 0.58
C LYS A 26 6.96 -14.00 -0.04
N ILE A 27 6.70 -13.60 -1.28
CA ILE A 27 5.53 -13.96 -2.07
C ILE A 27 6.04 -14.56 -3.38
N SER A 28 5.68 -15.82 -3.64
CA SER A 28 5.95 -16.47 -4.93
C SER A 28 5.05 -15.86 -6.01
N ILE A 29 5.59 -15.70 -7.21
CA ILE A 29 4.86 -15.12 -8.35
C ILE A 29 3.58 -15.88 -8.69
N GLU A 30 3.53 -17.18 -8.40
CA GLU A 30 2.35 -18.03 -8.65
C GLU A 30 1.11 -17.66 -7.82
N TYR A 31 1.30 -16.97 -6.69
CA TYR A 31 0.21 -16.49 -5.83
C TYR A 31 -0.27 -15.09 -6.21
N LEU A 32 0.35 -14.47 -7.22
CA LEU A 32 0.01 -13.15 -7.71
C LEU A 32 -0.85 -13.25 -8.97
N THR A 33 -1.85 -12.38 -9.08
CA THR A 33 -2.64 -12.21 -10.29
C THR A 33 -2.28 -10.88 -10.96
N GLU A 34 -1.90 -10.91 -12.24
CA GLU A 34 -1.77 -9.66 -12.99
C GLU A 34 -3.15 -9.09 -13.33
N PRO A 35 -3.35 -7.76 -13.19
CA PRO A 35 -4.54 -7.12 -13.72
C PRO A 35 -4.54 -7.29 -15.25
N HIS A 36 -5.71 -7.61 -15.81
CA HIS A 36 -5.84 -7.83 -17.26
C HIS A 36 -6.05 -6.50 -18.00
N GLU A 37 -6.69 -5.54 -17.34
CA GLU A 37 -7.02 -4.22 -17.85
C GLU A 37 -6.61 -3.15 -16.84
N ARG A 38 -6.75 -1.89 -17.25
CA ARG A 38 -6.61 -0.74 -16.34
C ARG A 38 -7.77 -0.74 -15.36
N ILE A 39 -7.47 -0.58 -14.08
CA ILE A 39 -8.49 -0.49 -13.02
C ILE A 39 -8.33 0.85 -12.33
N ASP A 40 -9.38 1.67 -12.33
CA ASP A 40 -9.41 2.94 -11.59
C ASP A 40 -9.56 2.65 -10.10
N VAL A 41 -8.65 3.20 -9.30
CA VAL A 41 -8.54 2.86 -7.88
C VAL A 41 -8.34 4.08 -6.99
N GLU A 42 -8.85 3.98 -5.77
CA GLU A 42 -8.55 4.87 -4.65
C GLU A 42 -7.46 4.22 -3.78
N LEU A 43 -6.39 4.95 -3.47
CA LEU A 43 -5.33 4.46 -2.57
C LEU A 43 -5.79 4.54 -1.12
N LEU A 44 -5.94 3.41 -0.44
CA LEU A 44 -6.33 3.36 0.97
C LEU A 44 -5.13 3.37 1.90
N THR A 45 -4.08 2.61 1.58
CA THR A 45 -2.88 2.53 2.42
C THR A 45 -1.66 2.15 1.61
N TYR A 46 -0.53 2.78 1.94
CA TYR A 46 0.77 2.53 1.34
C TYR A 46 1.76 1.99 2.38
N TYR A 47 2.44 0.90 2.05
CA TYR A 47 3.51 0.31 2.85
C TYR A 47 4.81 0.35 2.04
N PRO A 48 5.69 1.34 2.30
CA PRO A 48 6.94 1.48 1.56
C PRO A 48 7.88 0.32 1.81
N SER A 49 8.64 -0.04 0.78
CA SER A 49 9.79 -0.92 0.97
C SER A 49 10.85 -0.23 1.84
N LEU A 50 11.49 -0.99 2.72
CA LEU A 50 12.57 -0.47 3.57
C LEU A 50 13.95 -0.71 2.97
N LYS A 51 14.01 -1.55 1.93
CA LYS A 51 15.25 -1.96 1.25
C LYS A 51 15.09 -1.90 -0.26
N PRO A 52 16.15 -1.59 -1.02
CA PRO A 52 16.11 -1.50 -2.49
C PRO A 52 15.72 -2.80 -3.20
N ASN A 53 15.81 -3.96 -2.54
CA ASN A 53 15.43 -5.27 -3.08
C ASN A 53 14.01 -5.70 -2.69
N GLN A 54 13.29 -4.88 -1.92
CA GLN A 54 11.92 -5.13 -1.49
C GLN A 54 10.92 -4.31 -2.29
N SER A 55 9.77 -4.92 -2.56
CA SER A 55 8.68 -4.27 -3.28
C SER A 55 7.72 -3.58 -2.33
N ASN A 56 7.14 -2.49 -2.83
CA ASN A 56 6.10 -1.77 -2.12
C ASN A 56 4.83 -2.61 -2.08
N PHE A 57 4.02 -2.39 -1.05
CA PHE A 57 2.71 -3.00 -0.91
C PHE A 57 1.65 -1.92 -0.77
N TYR A 58 0.57 -2.04 -1.54
CA TYR A 58 -0.53 -1.10 -1.55
C TYR A 58 -1.83 -1.80 -1.21
N ILE A 59 -2.70 -1.09 -0.51
CA ILE A 59 -4.11 -1.45 -0.35
C ILE A 59 -4.88 -0.37 -1.09
N VAL A 60 -5.64 -0.78 -2.08
CA VAL A 60 -6.44 0.13 -2.90
C VAL A 60 -7.88 -0.34 -2.94
N LYS A 61 -8.77 0.54 -3.35
CA LYS A 61 -10.19 0.26 -3.55
C LYS A 61 -10.55 0.51 -5.00
N ASP A 62 -11.12 -0.48 -5.67
CA ASP A 62 -11.69 -0.31 -7.00
C ASP A 62 -12.85 0.69 -6.92
N ILE A 63 -12.78 1.76 -7.73
CA ILE A 63 -13.78 2.84 -7.69
C ILE A 63 -15.14 2.36 -8.24
N ASN A 64 -15.13 1.42 -9.17
CA ASN A 64 -16.33 0.92 -9.83
C ASN A 64 -17.02 -0.19 -9.02
N THR A 65 -16.25 -1.13 -8.47
CA THR A 65 -16.82 -2.27 -7.73
C THR A 65 -16.84 -2.09 -6.22
N ASN A 66 -16.12 -1.09 -5.69
CA ASN A 66 -15.81 -0.93 -4.27
C ASN A 66 -14.98 -2.08 -3.65
N ASP A 67 -14.42 -2.97 -4.46
CA ASP A 67 -13.60 -4.07 -3.96
C ASP A 67 -12.25 -3.57 -3.41
N THR A 68 -11.80 -4.16 -2.31
CA THR A 68 -10.44 -3.90 -1.79
C THR A 68 -9.44 -4.82 -2.49
N LEU A 69 -8.44 -4.23 -3.14
CA LEU A 69 -7.36 -4.92 -3.83
C LEU A 69 -6.05 -4.74 -3.06
N PHE A 70 -5.23 -5.80 -3.05
CA PHE A 70 -3.93 -5.82 -2.42
C PHE A 70 -2.88 -5.93 -3.50
N VAL A 71 -2.00 -4.93 -3.63
CA VAL A 71 -1.11 -4.79 -4.78
C VAL A 71 0.34 -4.86 -4.33
N VAL A 72 1.12 -5.67 -5.03
CA VAL A 72 2.58 -5.73 -4.92
C VAL A 72 3.18 -5.03 -6.13
N ASP A 73 4.09 -4.09 -5.88
CA ASP A 73 4.84 -3.36 -6.91
C ASP A 73 5.80 -4.29 -7.68
N LYS A 74 5.98 -4.07 -8.99
CA LYS A 74 6.86 -4.89 -9.81
C LYS A 74 8.34 -4.55 -9.66
N ASP A 75 8.70 -3.29 -9.44
CA ASP A 75 10.08 -2.84 -9.75
C ASP A 75 10.80 -1.98 -8.72
N ASN A 76 10.23 -1.80 -7.52
CA ASN A 76 10.82 -0.96 -6.47
C ASN A 76 11.17 0.44 -7.00
N LEU A 77 10.48 0.86 -8.07
CA LEU A 77 10.70 2.15 -8.67
C LEU A 77 10.30 3.20 -7.64
N PRO A 78 10.96 4.36 -7.67
CA PRO A 78 10.63 5.45 -6.76
C PRO A 78 9.16 5.80 -6.95
N VAL A 79 8.36 5.36 -5.98
CA VAL A 79 6.97 5.75 -5.82
C VAL A 79 6.91 7.25 -5.96
N SER A 80 6.05 7.74 -6.86
CA SER A 80 5.93 9.19 -7.10
C SER A 80 5.67 9.88 -5.76
N ASN A 81 6.31 11.04 -5.52
CA ASN A 81 6.17 11.76 -4.26
C ASN A 81 4.70 12.02 -3.89
N PHE A 82 3.83 12.14 -4.90
CA PHE A 82 2.39 12.23 -4.73
C PHE A 82 1.79 11.05 -3.95
N ILE A 83 2.16 9.80 -4.23
CA ILE A 83 1.64 8.63 -3.48
C ILE A 83 2.16 8.62 -2.03
N LYS A 84 3.37 9.12 -1.80
CA LYS A 84 3.94 9.23 -0.44
C LYS A 84 3.24 10.29 0.39
N GLU A 85 2.76 11.34 -0.27
CA GLU A 85 2.08 12.48 0.34
C GLU A 85 0.55 12.43 0.17
N TYR A 86 0.02 11.35 -0.41
CA TYR A 86 -1.40 11.23 -0.70
C TYR A 86 -2.22 11.16 0.58
N ASP A 87 -3.03 12.19 0.81
CA ASP A 87 -3.90 12.39 1.96
C ASP A 87 -5.38 12.06 1.64
N GLY A 88 -5.66 11.42 0.51
CA GLY A 88 -7.01 10.96 0.17
C GLY A 88 -7.89 12.02 -0.51
N ILE A 89 -7.31 13.02 -1.18
CA ILE A 89 -8.11 14.04 -1.89
C ILE A 89 -8.94 13.39 -3.00
N GLU A 90 -10.24 13.69 -2.99
CA GLU A 90 -11.19 13.34 -4.03
C GLU A 90 -10.73 13.87 -5.41
N ASN A 91 -11.02 13.13 -6.48
CA ASN A 91 -10.74 13.48 -7.89
C ASN A 91 -9.29 13.34 -8.38
N THR A 92 -8.43 12.57 -7.71
CA THR A 92 -7.20 12.10 -8.37
C THR A 92 -7.41 10.72 -8.97
N ALA A 93 -7.43 10.61 -10.30
CA ALA A 93 -7.51 9.33 -10.99
C ALA A 93 -6.17 8.58 -10.87
N ILE A 94 -6.17 7.50 -10.08
CA ILE A 94 -5.06 6.54 -10.01
C ILE A 94 -5.51 5.28 -10.73
N VAL A 95 -4.62 4.70 -11.53
CA VAL A 95 -4.88 3.46 -12.26
C VAL A 95 -3.90 2.39 -11.83
N LEU A 96 -4.45 1.23 -11.50
CA LEU A 96 -3.69 0.00 -11.43
C LEU A 96 -3.49 -0.53 -12.86
N GLN A 97 -2.23 -0.52 -13.32
CA GLN A 97 -1.87 -0.96 -14.66
C GLN A 97 -1.03 -2.24 -14.61
N LYS A 98 -1.27 -3.11 -15.60
CA LYS A 98 -0.32 -4.16 -15.99
C LYS A 98 0.92 -3.53 -16.64
N GLY A 99 2.06 -3.63 -15.99
CA GLY A 99 3.35 -3.20 -16.54
C GLY A 99 4.10 -4.34 -17.25
N GLU A 100 5.21 -4.00 -17.91
CA GLU A 100 6.13 -5.00 -18.46
C GLU A 100 6.84 -5.77 -17.34
N MET A 101 6.68 -7.10 -17.34
CA MET A 101 7.13 -7.97 -16.27
C MET A 101 8.64 -8.24 -16.37
N LYS A 102 9.40 -7.96 -15.30
CA LYS A 102 10.77 -8.48 -15.16
C LYS A 102 10.72 -9.94 -14.74
N LYS A 103 11.67 -10.75 -15.21
CA LYS A 103 11.82 -12.15 -14.78
C LYS A 103 12.17 -12.21 -13.29
N LYS A 104 11.16 -12.32 -12.43
CA LYS A 104 11.27 -12.54 -10.98
C LYS A 104 10.39 -13.73 -10.58
N ASN A 105 10.94 -14.61 -9.74
CA ASN A 105 10.18 -15.76 -9.20
C ASN A 105 9.54 -15.44 -7.85
N GLU A 106 10.08 -14.46 -7.11
CA GLU A 106 9.59 -14.06 -5.80
C GLU A 106 9.72 -12.55 -5.57
N TYR A 107 8.89 -12.03 -4.67
CA TYR A 107 8.89 -10.65 -4.19
C TYR A 107 9.01 -10.65 -2.66
N THR A 108 9.88 -9.79 -2.12
CA THR A 108 9.94 -9.54 -0.66
C THR A 108 9.23 -8.23 -0.37
N VAL A 109 8.24 -8.23 0.51
CA VAL A 109 7.47 -7.03 0.88
C VAL A 109 7.41 -6.87 2.40
N ASN A 110 7.22 -5.64 2.87
CA ASN A 110 6.85 -5.37 4.26
C ASN A 110 5.37 -4.98 4.31
N MET A 111 4.55 -5.78 5.00
CA MET A 111 3.10 -5.56 5.03
C MET A 111 2.48 -6.02 6.35
N PRO A 112 1.25 -5.57 6.70
CA PRO A 112 0.55 -6.05 7.89
C PRO A 112 0.24 -7.55 7.81
N SER A 113 0.42 -8.25 8.93
CA SER A 113 0.22 -9.70 9.01
C SER A 113 -1.19 -10.19 8.63
N LYS A 114 -2.22 -9.38 8.86
CA LYS A 114 -3.62 -9.72 8.59
C LYS A 114 -3.96 -9.96 7.11
N TYR A 115 -3.11 -9.53 6.18
CA TYR A 115 -3.39 -9.64 4.74
C TYR A 115 -2.67 -10.80 4.05
N ILE A 116 -1.96 -11.65 4.81
CA ILE A 116 -0.99 -12.63 4.28
C ILE A 116 -1.61 -13.89 3.67
N SER A 117 -2.75 -14.38 4.19
CA SER A 117 -3.19 -15.75 3.90
C SER A 117 -4.54 -15.86 3.19
N ASN A 118 -5.35 -14.79 3.15
CA ASN A 118 -6.78 -14.94 2.88
C ASN A 118 -7.29 -14.10 1.70
N LYS A 119 -6.43 -13.38 0.98
CA LYS A 119 -6.85 -12.43 -0.04
C LYS A 119 -6.03 -12.58 -1.31
N LYS A 120 -6.68 -12.31 -2.44
CA LYS A 120 -6.05 -12.28 -3.75
C LYS A 120 -5.07 -11.11 -3.80
N LEU A 121 -3.84 -11.41 -4.19
CA LEU A 121 -2.79 -10.42 -4.39
C LEU A 121 -2.67 -10.11 -5.87
N TYR A 122 -2.56 -8.84 -6.19
CA TYR A 122 -2.36 -8.33 -7.53
C TYR A 122 -0.91 -7.93 -7.72
N LEU A 123 -0.33 -8.27 -8.87
CA LEU A 123 0.97 -7.76 -9.30
C LEU A 123 0.74 -6.62 -10.27
N GLY A 124 1.09 -5.40 -9.91
CA GLY A 124 0.87 -4.24 -10.77
C GLY A 124 1.45 -2.95 -10.22
N GLU A 125 1.44 -1.94 -11.07
CA GLU A 125 1.89 -0.58 -10.71
C GLU A 125 0.70 0.35 -10.58
N LEU A 126 0.76 1.21 -9.56
CA LEU A 126 -0.14 2.35 -9.46
C LEU A 126 0.47 3.52 -10.22
N ILE A 127 -0.20 3.95 -11.26
CA ILE A 127 0.20 5.10 -12.08
C ILE A 127 -0.85 6.20 -11.99
N ARG A 128 -0.39 7.46 -12.03
CA ARG A 128 -1.28 8.62 -12.20
C ARG A 128 -1.66 8.72 -13.68
N LEU A 129 -2.95 8.85 -13.96
CA LEU A 129 -3.38 9.45 -15.22
C LEU A 129 -3.50 10.96 -14.96
N ILE A 130 -2.67 11.73 -15.63
CA ILE A 130 -2.82 13.18 -15.71
C ILE A 130 -3.81 13.40 -16.86
N ASP A 131 -4.91 14.09 -16.60
CA ASP A 131 -5.66 14.78 -17.65
C ASP A 131 -4.88 16.05 -18.04
#